data_AF-A0A817X211-F1
#
_entry.id   AF-A0A817X211-F1
#
_cell.length_a   1.000
_cell.length_b   1.000
_cell.length_c   1.000
_cell.angle_alpha   90.00
_cell.angle_beta   90.00
_cell.angle_gamma   90.00
#
_symmetry.space_group_name_H-M   'P 1'
#
loop_
_entity.id
_entity.type
_entity.pdbx_description
1 polymer ?
#
loop_
_entity_poly.entity_id
_entity_poly.type
_entity_poly.pdbx_seq_one_letter_code
_entity_poly.pdbx_strand_id
1 'polypeptide(L)'
;MATKEDDLADEFSKLSTKTQNEIKLSNGIDPTWLTAHSIKDGYSFWCQLTLKQLVDRQLSQTYFQELIFIIEKEQQIYDFHMRLDPKGQNGLTVDFLYKTAANKLGPDQGDVCISCDMNNPLSQSSLIKKNPTTCIWLDAQLRNKLIITPRRHIERLSQMSEEEMTQFWQDAQAILNEEGCNWETMILNHGKYRTHSHLHMKINIGQTQWIRCIGNKYKEKIQQMQNLFACEERDTNIKKYFGNRKFNKWSGIKKQ
;
A
#
# COMPACT_ATOMS: atom_id res chain seq x y z
N MET A 1 25.75 41.43 1.37
CA MET A 1 25.00 41.12 0.13
C MET A 1 24.17 39.89 0.44
N ALA A 2 22.89 40.10 0.74
CA ALA A 2 21.93 39.04 1.06
C ALA A 2 21.26 38.60 -0.26
N THR A 3 21.40 37.33 -0.61
CA THR A 3 20.74 36.73 -1.77
C THR A 3 19.40 36.15 -1.35
N LYS A 4 18.36 36.57 -2.06
CA LYS A 4 16.93 36.38 -1.83
C LYS A 4 16.53 34.90 -1.80
N GLU A 5 15.79 34.52 -0.77
CA GLU A 5 15.03 33.26 -0.65
C GLU A 5 13.58 33.39 -1.17
N ASP A 6 13.19 34.55 -1.72
CA ASP A 6 11.79 34.86 -2.04
C ASP A 6 11.32 34.50 -3.47
N ASP A 7 12.17 33.95 -4.34
CA ASP A 7 11.80 33.74 -5.76
C ASP A 7 11.26 32.33 -6.08
N LEU A 8 10.99 31.48 -5.08
CA LEU A 8 10.42 30.13 -5.29
C LEU A 8 8.93 30.01 -4.95
N ALA A 9 8.31 31.06 -4.42
CA ALA A 9 6.88 31.08 -4.10
C ALA A 9 5.98 31.37 -5.32
N ASP A 10 6.52 31.98 -6.38
CA ASP A 10 5.71 32.61 -7.43
C ASP A 10 5.47 31.72 -8.67
N GLU A 11 6.24 30.64 -8.86
CA GLU A 11 6.01 29.69 -9.97
C GLU A 11 5.01 28.57 -9.66
N PHE A 12 4.69 28.32 -8.39
CA PHE A 12 3.69 27.31 -8.00
C PHE A 12 2.24 27.83 -8.05
N SER A 13 2.04 29.12 -8.32
CA SER A 13 0.74 29.80 -8.42
C SER A 13 -0.04 29.47 -9.71
N LYS A 14 0.53 28.68 -10.63
CA LYS A 14 -0.07 28.36 -11.94
C LYS A 14 -0.58 26.92 -12.10
N LEU A 15 -0.69 26.15 -11.01
CA LEU A 15 -1.54 24.96 -10.97
C LEU A 15 -3.00 25.41 -10.97
N SER A 16 -3.59 25.46 -12.17
CA SER A 16 -5.00 25.65 -12.50
C SER A 16 -5.88 26.13 -11.33
N THR A 17 -6.01 27.44 -11.19
CA THR A 17 -7.02 28.12 -10.35
C THR A 17 -8.45 27.61 -10.64
N LYS A 18 -8.64 26.95 -11.79
CA LYS A 18 -9.89 26.30 -12.21
C LYS A 18 -10.17 25.02 -11.40
N THR A 19 -9.16 24.19 -11.15
CA THR A 19 -9.29 22.95 -10.36
C THR A 19 -9.44 23.28 -8.86
N GLN A 20 -8.71 24.30 -8.37
CA GLN A 20 -8.79 24.71 -6.96
C GLN A 20 -10.11 25.37 -6.58
N ASN A 21 -10.83 25.99 -7.52
CA ASN A 21 -12.11 26.62 -7.26
C ASN A 21 -13.32 25.68 -7.47
N GLU A 22 -13.18 24.61 -8.26
CA GLU A 22 -14.22 23.56 -8.37
C GLU A 22 -14.15 22.53 -7.24
N ILE A 23 -12.97 22.30 -6.64
CA ILE A 23 -12.80 21.43 -5.44
C ILE A 23 -13.28 22.13 -4.14
N LYS A 24 -13.37 23.46 -4.14
CA LYS A 24 -13.91 24.23 -3.02
C LYS A 24 -15.43 24.11 -2.98
N LEU A 25 -15.95 23.10 -2.25
CA LEU A 25 -16.89 23.29 -1.11
C LEU A 25 -17.72 22.06 -0.71
N SER A 26 -17.75 20.94 -1.45
CA SER A 26 -18.80 19.93 -1.17
C SER A 26 -18.37 18.66 -0.42
N ASN A 27 -17.08 18.29 -0.36
CA ASN A 27 -16.71 16.91 0.02
C ASN A 27 -15.84 16.78 1.29
N GLY A 28 -15.66 17.83 2.08
CA GLY A 28 -14.93 17.76 3.37
C GLY A 28 -13.42 17.54 3.29
N ILE A 29 -12.83 17.60 2.09
CA ILE A 29 -11.38 17.57 1.86
C ILE A 29 -10.85 19.01 1.88
N ASP A 30 -9.87 19.28 2.74
CA ASP A 30 -9.17 20.56 2.72
C ASP A 30 -8.26 20.62 1.47
N PRO A 31 -8.37 21.64 0.60
CA PRO A 31 -7.53 21.77 -0.59
C PRO A 31 -6.03 21.75 -0.29
N THR A 32 -5.62 22.20 0.90
CA THR A 32 -4.21 22.16 1.31
C THR A 32 -3.67 20.73 1.45
N TRP A 33 -4.54 19.74 1.69
CA TRP A 33 -4.13 18.32 1.73
C TRP A 33 -3.82 17.74 0.35
N LEU A 34 -4.23 18.44 -0.72
CA LEU A 34 -3.98 18.09 -2.11
C LEU A 34 -2.80 18.88 -2.71
N THR A 35 -2.18 19.76 -1.93
CA THR A 35 -0.98 20.49 -2.36
C THR A 35 0.24 19.57 -2.30
N ALA A 36 0.84 19.29 -3.45
CA ALA A 36 2.04 18.49 -3.54
C ALA A 36 3.27 19.26 -3.02
N HIS A 37 4.00 18.67 -2.07
CA HIS A 37 5.29 19.17 -1.61
C HIS A 37 6.42 18.37 -2.26
N SER A 38 7.34 19.05 -2.94
CA SER A 38 8.50 18.38 -3.53
C SER A 38 9.42 17.83 -2.44
N ILE A 39 9.79 16.55 -2.56
CA ILE A 39 10.79 15.88 -1.74
C ILE A 39 11.90 15.33 -2.64
N LYS A 40 13.02 14.90 -2.05
CA LYS A 40 14.22 14.45 -2.79
C LYS A 40 13.87 13.52 -3.97
N ASP A 41 13.06 12.51 -3.71
CA ASP A 41 12.77 11.42 -4.66
C ASP A 41 11.32 11.38 -5.17
N GLY A 42 10.55 12.45 -4.95
CA GLY A 42 9.15 12.48 -5.36
C GLY A 42 8.31 13.63 -4.81
N TYR A 43 7.03 13.35 -4.55
CA TYR A 43 6.08 14.28 -3.93
C TYR A 43 5.57 13.76 -2.59
N SER A 44 5.23 14.66 -1.68
CA SER A 44 4.60 14.37 -0.39
C SER A 44 3.33 15.20 -0.26
N PHE A 45 2.28 14.58 0.27
CA PHE A 45 1.02 15.23 0.64
C PHE A 45 0.80 15.07 2.13
N TRP A 46 0.33 16.12 2.81
CA TRP A 46 0.05 16.08 4.23
C TRP A 46 -1.44 16.26 4.49
N CYS A 47 -2.02 15.31 5.21
CA CYS A 47 -3.39 15.36 5.69
C CYS A 47 -3.39 15.46 7.20
N GLN A 48 -4.18 16.38 7.76
CA GLN A 48 -4.33 16.54 9.21
C GLN A 48 -5.19 15.44 9.85
N LEU A 49 -5.83 14.59 9.03
CA LEU A 49 -6.60 13.45 9.50
C LEU A 49 -5.76 12.17 9.44
N THR A 50 -5.91 11.34 10.45
CA THR A 50 -5.41 9.96 10.42
C THR A 50 -6.20 9.14 9.42
N LEU A 51 -5.65 7.99 8.98
CA LEU A 51 -6.39 7.05 8.13
C LEU A 51 -7.74 6.65 8.76
N LYS A 52 -7.76 6.40 10.08
CA LYS A 52 -9.01 6.09 10.80
C LYS A 52 -10.03 7.21 10.66
N GLN A 53 -9.63 8.46 10.86
CA GLN A 53 -10.54 9.61 10.73
C GLN A 53 -11.00 9.82 9.29
N LEU A 54 -10.14 9.59 8.29
CA LEU A 54 -10.56 9.60 6.88
C LEU A 54 -11.62 8.53 6.61
N VAL A 55 -11.44 7.32 7.13
CA VAL A 55 -12.41 6.22 6.99
C VAL A 55 -13.71 6.52 7.75
N ASP A 56 -13.63 6.93 9.02
CA ASP A 56 -14.79 7.22 9.87
C ASP A 56 -15.66 8.34 9.28
N ARG A 57 -15.03 9.33 8.63
CA ARG A 57 -15.71 10.46 7.97
C ARG A 57 -16.10 10.16 6.52
N GLN A 58 -15.85 8.95 6.02
CA GLN A 58 -16.11 8.54 4.63
C GLN A 58 -15.40 9.43 3.59
N LEU A 59 -14.21 9.91 3.94
CA LEU A 59 -13.36 10.77 3.09
C LEU A 59 -12.22 10.02 2.41
N SER A 60 -11.93 8.79 2.82
CA SER A 60 -10.77 8.04 2.33
C SER A 60 -10.80 7.83 0.82
N GLN A 61 -11.95 7.43 0.24
CA GLN A 61 -12.05 7.20 -1.19
C GLN A 61 -11.78 8.48 -1.99
N THR A 62 -12.51 9.57 -1.72
CA THR A 62 -12.29 10.86 -2.40
C THR A 62 -10.84 11.32 -2.24
N TYR A 63 -10.30 11.34 -1.01
CA TYR A 63 -8.94 11.80 -0.77
C TYR A 63 -7.91 11.04 -1.60
N PHE A 64 -7.91 9.70 -1.55
CA PHE A 64 -6.91 8.90 -2.27
C PHE A 64 -7.13 8.90 -3.78
N GLN A 65 -8.37 9.03 -4.26
CA GLN A 65 -8.63 9.19 -5.70
C GLN A 65 -8.09 10.51 -6.23
N GLU A 66 -8.28 11.62 -5.51
CA GLU A 66 -7.73 12.93 -5.91
C GLU A 66 -6.20 12.91 -5.94
N LEU A 67 -5.54 12.32 -4.94
CA LEU A 67 -4.09 12.18 -4.96
C LEU A 67 -3.60 11.36 -6.18
N ILE A 68 -4.31 10.27 -6.50
CA ILE A 68 -3.98 9.45 -7.66
C ILE A 68 -4.26 10.20 -8.97
N PHE A 69 -5.31 11.01 -9.04
CA PHE A 69 -5.57 11.86 -10.19
C PHE A 69 -4.44 12.87 -10.41
N ILE A 70 -4.03 13.60 -9.37
CA ILE A 70 -2.91 14.54 -9.44
C ILE A 70 -1.65 13.83 -9.95
N ILE A 71 -1.30 12.68 -9.37
CA ILE A 71 -0.06 11.97 -9.73
C ILE A 71 -0.12 11.34 -11.13
N GLU A 72 -1.18 10.62 -11.47
CA GLU A 72 -1.27 9.87 -12.73
C GLU A 72 -1.75 10.72 -13.91
N LYS A 73 -2.61 11.72 -13.68
CA LYS A 73 -3.21 12.53 -14.76
C LYS A 73 -2.56 13.90 -14.91
N GLU A 74 -2.32 14.62 -13.81
CA GLU A 74 -1.70 15.95 -13.93
C GLU A 74 -0.18 15.85 -14.07
N GLN A 75 0.48 15.03 -13.24
CA GLN A 75 1.94 14.87 -13.27
C GLN A 75 2.43 13.79 -14.24
N GLN A 76 1.52 12.98 -14.80
CA GLN A 76 1.84 11.89 -15.74
C GLN A 76 2.83 10.85 -15.17
N ILE A 77 2.76 10.59 -13.87
CA ILE A 77 3.64 9.66 -13.16
C ILE A 77 2.89 8.34 -12.92
N TYR A 78 3.30 7.29 -13.62
CA TYR A 78 2.65 5.97 -13.57
C TYR A 78 3.46 4.89 -12.84
N ASP A 79 4.75 5.15 -12.64
CA ASP A 79 5.69 4.24 -11.97
C ASP A 79 6.12 4.87 -10.65
N PHE A 80 5.49 4.47 -9.55
CA PHE A 80 5.78 5.03 -8.24
C PHE A 80 5.61 4.03 -7.09
N HIS A 81 6.21 4.38 -5.97
CA HIS A 81 5.94 3.81 -4.66
C HIS A 81 5.13 4.81 -3.86
N MET A 82 3.86 4.49 -3.59
CA MET A 82 3.00 5.25 -2.71
C MET A 82 3.18 4.74 -1.29
N ARG A 83 3.67 5.59 -0.40
CA ARG A 83 3.92 5.29 1.01
C ARG A 83 3.06 6.17 1.89
N LEU A 84 2.26 5.54 2.74
CA LEU A 84 1.51 6.20 3.78
C LEU A 84 2.32 6.07 5.07
N ASP A 85 2.54 7.18 5.77
CA ASP A 85 3.21 7.19 7.08
C ASP A 85 2.32 7.92 8.10
N PRO A 86 1.94 7.28 9.23
CA PRO A 86 1.14 7.92 10.25
C PRO A 86 2.02 8.93 11.01
N LYS A 87 1.49 10.14 11.27
CA LYS A 87 2.16 11.16 12.08
C LYS A 87 1.58 11.20 13.50
N GLY A 88 1.44 10.02 14.11
CA GLY A 88 0.78 9.85 15.40
C GLY A 88 -0.68 10.30 15.35
N GLN A 89 -1.09 11.16 16.28
CA GLN A 89 -2.43 11.75 16.28
C GLN A 89 -2.55 12.98 15.35
N ASN A 90 -1.45 13.42 14.74
CA ASN A 90 -1.36 14.65 13.95
C ASN A 90 -1.63 14.43 12.45
N GLY A 91 -2.20 13.29 12.09
CA GLY A 91 -2.62 12.97 10.74
C GLY A 91 -1.73 11.97 10.00
N LEU A 92 -1.59 12.19 8.69
CA LEU A 92 -1.04 11.23 7.74
C LEU A 92 -0.20 11.97 6.70
N THR A 93 0.97 11.41 6.33
CA THR A 93 1.66 11.81 5.10
C THR A 93 1.53 10.73 4.06
N VAL A 94 1.38 11.14 2.79
CA VAL A 94 1.33 10.27 1.63
C VAL A 94 2.43 10.68 0.66
N ASP A 95 3.46 9.85 0.57
CA ASP A 95 4.61 10.08 -0.31
C ASP A 95 4.45 9.27 -1.60
N PHE A 96 4.76 9.89 -2.74
CA PHE A 96 4.86 9.25 -4.04
C PHE A 96 6.32 9.32 -4.50
N LEU A 97 7.05 8.21 -4.37
CA LEU A 97 8.47 8.11 -4.71
C LEU A 97 8.64 7.47 -6.09
N TYR A 98 9.24 8.19 -7.04
CA TYR A 98 9.29 7.76 -8.46
C TYR A 98 10.63 8.01 -9.17
N LYS A 99 11.55 8.81 -8.60
CA LYS A 99 12.82 9.13 -9.28
C LYS A 99 13.80 7.96 -9.40
N THR A 100 13.50 6.81 -8.81
CA THR A 100 14.32 5.59 -8.88
C THR A 100 13.75 4.52 -9.84
N ALA A 101 12.70 4.84 -10.60
CA ALA A 101 11.98 3.89 -11.44
C ALA A 101 12.80 3.37 -12.63
N ALA A 102 13.75 4.17 -13.13
CA ALA A 102 14.53 3.85 -14.35
C ALA A 102 15.26 2.51 -14.25
N ASN A 103 15.62 2.07 -13.04
CA ASN A 103 16.34 0.83 -12.79
C ASN A 103 15.41 -0.35 -12.42
N LYS A 104 14.10 -0.18 -12.50
CA LYS A 104 13.12 -1.21 -12.14
C LYS A 104 12.59 -1.90 -13.39
N LEU A 105 12.63 -3.23 -13.41
CA LEU A 105 12.10 -4.04 -14.50
C LEU A 105 10.57 -4.20 -14.44
N GLY A 106 9.96 -3.96 -13.28
CA GLY A 106 8.55 -4.28 -13.06
C GLY A 106 8.31 -5.73 -12.65
N PRO A 107 7.04 -6.16 -12.61
CA PRO A 107 6.72 -7.56 -12.39
C PRO A 107 7.14 -8.39 -13.60
N ASP A 108 7.86 -9.48 -13.36
CA ASP A 108 7.99 -10.53 -14.38
C ASP A 108 6.57 -11.01 -14.71
N GLN A 109 6.28 -11.26 -15.99
CA GLN A 109 5.01 -11.87 -16.41
C GLN A 109 4.99 -13.32 -15.94
N GLY A 110 4.71 -13.53 -14.66
CA GLY A 110 4.32 -14.84 -14.16
C GLY A 110 2.92 -15.15 -14.67
N ASP A 111 2.72 -16.33 -15.25
CA ASP A 111 1.44 -16.74 -15.84
C ASP A 111 0.27 -16.77 -14.83
N VAL A 112 0.57 -16.81 -13.52
CA VAL A 112 -0.45 -16.95 -12.47
C VAL A 112 -0.20 -16.02 -11.29
N CYS A 113 -1.24 -15.24 -10.94
CA CYS A 113 -1.25 -14.38 -9.78
C CYS A 113 -1.64 -15.17 -8.51
N ILE A 114 -0.78 -15.16 -7.49
CA ILE A 114 -1.03 -15.86 -6.21
C ILE A 114 -2.34 -15.42 -5.55
N SER A 115 -2.63 -14.12 -5.54
CA SER A 115 -3.85 -13.56 -4.93
C SER A 115 -5.13 -13.88 -5.73
N CYS A 116 -5.00 -14.42 -6.94
CA CYS A 116 -6.12 -14.88 -7.77
C CYS A 116 -6.29 -16.41 -7.71
N ASP A 117 -5.22 -17.14 -7.43
CA ASP A 117 -5.23 -18.60 -7.32
C ASP A 117 -5.55 -19.02 -5.88
N MET A 118 -6.85 -19.12 -5.57
CA MET A 118 -7.34 -19.52 -4.24
C MET A 118 -7.19 -21.02 -3.93
N ASN A 119 -6.85 -21.83 -4.94
CA ASN A 119 -6.71 -23.28 -4.79
C ASN A 119 -5.28 -23.66 -4.41
N ASN A 120 -4.33 -22.76 -4.65
CA ASN A 120 -2.95 -22.94 -4.23
C ASN A 120 -2.80 -22.99 -2.69
N PRO A 121 -2.08 -23.98 -2.13
CA PRO A 121 -1.89 -24.13 -0.69
C PRO A 121 -1.34 -22.88 0.00
N LEU A 122 -0.39 -22.18 -0.63
CA LEU A 122 0.18 -20.96 -0.03
C LEU A 122 -0.85 -19.83 0.07
N SER A 123 -1.75 -19.70 -0.91
CA SER A 123 -2.85 -18.72 -0.86
C SER A 123 -3.82 -19.06 0.27
N GLN A 124 -4.19 -20.34 0.42
CA GLN A 124 -5.09 -20.81 1.48
C GLN A 124 -4.49 -20.62 2.89
N SER A 125 -3.21 -20.94 3.07
CA SER A 125 -2.53 -20.78 4.36
C SER A 125 -2.29 -19.32 4.71
N SER A 126 -2.04 -18.44 3.73
CA SER A 126 -1.83 -17.00 3.97
C SER A 126 -3.11 -16.19 4.14
N LEU A 127 -4.24 -16.60 3.56
CA LEU A 127 -5.51 -15.88 3.66
C LEU A 127 -5.98 -15.78 5.11
N ILE A 128 -6.22 -14.56 5.58
CA ILE A 128 -6.82 -14.28 6.88
C ILE A 128 -8.33 -14.09 6.73
N LYS A 129 -8.74 -13.22 5.81
CA LYS A 129 -10.13 -12.79 5.64
C LYS A 129 -10.43 -12.51 4.19
N LYS A 130 -11.63 -12.91 3.75
CA LYS A 130 -12.14 -12.64 2.40
C LYS A 130 -13.41 -11.80 2.53
N ASN A 131 -13.34 -10.57 2.07
CA ASN A 131 -14.45 -9.63 2.05
C ASN A 131 -15.09 -9.61 0.64
N PRO A 132 -16.21 -8.88 0.45
CA PRO A 132 -16.86 -8.79 -0.87
C PRO A 132 -15.92 -8.32 -1.98
N THR A 133 -15.16 -7.24 -1.73
CA THR A 133 -14.29 -6.56 -2.72
C THR A 133 -12.80 -6.72 -2.46
N THR A 134 -12.38 -7.22 -1.30
CA THR A 134 -10.96 -7.36 -0.93
C THR A 134 -10.63 -8.73 -0.33
N CYS A 135 -9.33 -9.02 -0.25
CA CYS A 135 -8.77 -10.12 0.53
C CYS A 135 -7.63 -9.62 1.41
N ILE A 136 -7.55 -10.15 2.62
CA ILE A 136 -6.53 -9.82 3.61
C ILE A 136 -5.70 -11.07 3.88
N TRP A 137 -4.39 -10.91 3.87
CA TRP A 137 -3.43 -12.01 3.90
C TRP A 137 -2.29 -11.73 4.88
N LEU A 138 -1.70 -12.79 5.40
CA LEU A 138 -0.32 -12.76 5.87
C LEU A 138 0.61 -12.59 4.68
N ASP A 139 1.74 -11.89 4.86
CA ASP A 139 2.77 -11.84 3.82
C ASP A 139 3.29 -13.25 3.53
N ALA A 140 3.15 -13.69 2.28
CA ALA A 140 3.55 -15.02 1.86
C ALA A 140 5.06 -15.29 2.05
N GLN A 141 5.90 -14.27 2.20
CA GLN A 141 7.33 -14.46 2.54
C GLN A 141 7.58 -14.47 4.06
N LEU A 142 6.52 -14.58 4.87
CA LEU A 142 6.56 -14.64 6.33
C LEU A 142 7.26 -13.43 6.97
N ARG A 143 7.10 -12.25 6.37
CA ARG A 143 7.52 -10.98 6.97
C ARG A 143 6.42 -10.44 7.89
N ASN A 144 6.77 -9.52 8.78
CA ASN A 144 5.80 -8.87 9.68
C ASN A 144 4.94 -7.82 8.94
N LYS A 145 4.17 -8.30 7.96
CA LYS A 145 3.30 -7.46 7.14
C LYS A 145 1.98 -8.16 6.93
N LEU A 146 0.92 -7.38 6.95
CA LEU A 146 -0.35 -7.77 6.35
C LEU A 146 -0.35 -7.31 4.90
N ILE A 147 -0.96 -8.11 4.04
CA ILE A 147 -1.20 -7.77 2.64
C ILE A 147 -2.70 -7.58 2.45
N ILE A 148 -3.08 -6.52 1.75
CA ILE A 148 -4.47 -6.32 1.32
C ILE A 148 -4.46 -6.20 -0.19
N THR A 149 -5.35 -6.95 -0.82
CA THR A 149 -5.53 -6.95 -2.27
C THR A 149 -6.99 -6.72 -2.61
N PRO A 150 -7.28 -6.03 -3.72
CA PRO A 150 -8.59 -6.14 -4.34
C PRO A 150 -8.89 -7.60 -4.67
N ARG A 151 -10.17 -7.97 -4.69
CA ARG A 151 -10.57 -9.32 -5.12
C ARG A 151 -10.50 -9.43 -6.64
N ARG A 152 -10.91 -8.37 -7.34
CA ARG A 152 -10.76 -8.25 -8.79
C ARG A 152 -9.31 -7.96 -9.13
N HIS A 153 -8.76 -8.70 -10.10
CA HIS A 153 -7.38 -8.47 -10.54
C HIS A 153 -7.26 -7.08 -11.17
N ILE A 154 -6.55 -6.19 -10.49
CA ILE A 154 -6.18 -4.87 -11.01
C ILE A 154 -4.72 -4.58 -10.70
N GLU A 155 -4.14 -3.64 -11.43
CA GLU A 155 -2.73 -3.28 -11.37
C GLU A 155 -2.47 -2.00 -10.57
N ARG A 156 -3.47 -1.11 -10.50
CA ARG A 156 -3.35 0.26 -9.98
C ARG A 156 -4.61 0.69 -9.24
N LEU A 157 -4.47 1.58 -8.27
CA LEU A 157 -5.59 2.19 -7.55
C LEU A 157 -6.59 2.92 -8.48
N SER A 158 -6.11 3.56 -9.55
CA SER A 158 -6.97 4.25 -10.54
C SER A 158 -7.90 3.32 -11.33
N GLN A 159 -7.75 2.01 -11.20
CA GLN A 159 -8.64 1.02 -11.83
C GLN A 159 -9.75 0.54 -10.91
N MET A 160 -9.75 0.91 -9.62
CA MET A 160 -10.81 0.57 -8.67
C MET A 160 -12.09 1.37 -8.96
N SER A 161 -13.25 0.78 -8.73
CA SER A 161 -14.48 1.56 -8.57
C SER A 161 -14.44 2.36 -7.26
N GLU A 162 -15.35 3.33 -7.11
CA GLU A 162 -15.50 4.09 -5.86
C GLU A 162 -15.84 3.18 -4.68
N GLU A 163 -16.70 2.17 -4.89
CA GLU A 163 -17.05 1.18 -3.87
C GLU A 163 -15.83 0.33 -3.47
N GLU A 164 -15.07 -0.17 -4.45
CA GLU A 164 -13.85 -0.94 -4.19
C GLU A 164 -12.83 -0.09 -3.41
N MET A 165 -12.62 1.17 -3.79
CA MET A 165 -11.71 2.08 -3.10
C MET A 165 -12.16 2.34 -1.65
N THR A 166 -13.46 2.61 -1.44
CA THR A 166 -14.04 2.84 -0.12
C THR A 166 -13.81 1.63 0.78
N GLN A 167 -14.18 0.45 0.31
CA GLN A 167 -14.04 -0.79 1.08
C GLN A 167 -12.57 -1.16 1.29
N PHE A 168 -11.68 -0.86 0.35
CA PHE A 168 -10.25 -1.14 0.46
C PHE A 168 -9.62 -0.47 1.68
N TRP A 169 -9.92 0.81 1.90
CA TRP A 169 -9.42 1.55 3.06
C TRP A 169 -10.16 1.19 4.34
N GLN A 170 -11.47 0.94 4.27
CA GLN A 170 -12.26 0.46 5.41
C GLN A 170 -11.73 -0.87 5.93
N ASP A 171 -11.48 -1.84 5.05
CA ASP A 171 -10.97 -3.17 5.41
C ASP A 171 -9.57 -3.09 6.00
N ALA A 172 -8.72 -2.19 5.49
CA ALA A 172 -7.40 -1.93 6.05
C ALA A 172 -7.47 -1.40 7.48
N GLN A 173 -8.35 -0.43 7.74
CA GLN A 173 -8.54 0.09 9.10
C GLN A 173 -9.23 -0.94 10.01
N ALA A 174 -10.19 -1.69 9.47
CA ALA A 174 -10.96 -2.68 10.22
C ALA A 174 -10.06 -3.81 10.74
N ILE A 175 -9.17 -4.38 9.91
CA ILE A 175 -8.25 -5.42 10.37
C ILE A 175 -7.28 -4.89 11.43
N LEU A 176 -6.79 -3.66 11.30
CA LEU A 176 -5.91 -3.07 12.32
C LEU A 176 -6.62 -2.92 13.66
N ASN A 177 -7.90 -2.53 13.65
CA ASN A 177 -8.72 -2.44 14.85
C ASN A 177 -9.04 -3.82 15.45
N GLU A 178 -9.44 -4.78 14.59
CA GLU A 178 -9.77 -6.16 14.98
C GLU A 178 -8.58 -6.86 15.67
N GLU A 179 -7.37 -6.63 15.14
CA GLU A 179 -6.15 -7.21 15.67
C GLU A 179 -5.50 -6.38 16.78
N GLY A 180 -6.01 -5.19 17.09
CA GLY A 180 -5.40 -4.27 18.06
C GLY A 180 -3.96 -3.89 17.70
N CYS A 181 -3.67 -3.74 16.41
CA CYS A 181 -2.36 -3.39 15.87
C CYS A 181 -2.29 -1.90 15.52
N ASN A 182 -1.17 -1.26 15.86
CA ASN A 182 -0.75 -0.08 15.14
C ASN A 182 0.07 -0.52 13.93
N TRP A 183 0.24 0.39 12.99
CA TRP A 183 1.04 0.17 11.80
C TRP A 183 2.11 1.25 11.69
N GLU A 184 3.24 0.90 11.09
CA GLU A 184 4.37 1.82 10.92
C GLU A 184 4.27 2.55 9.58
N THR A 185 4.02 1.81 8.51
CA THR A 185 3.89 2.33 7.14
C THR A 185 2.95 1.45 6.31
N MET A 186 2.20 2.03 5.37
CA MET A 186 1.50 1.28 4.32
C MET A 186 2.12 1.60 2.97
N ILE A 187 2.25 0.60 2.11
CA ILE A 187 2.96 0.70 0.84
C ILE A 187 2.11 0.12 -0.27
N LEU A 188 1.87 0.91 -1.32
CA LEU A 188 1.31 0.50 -2.60
C LEU A 188 2.34 0.77 -3.69
N ASN A 189 2.72 -0.26 -4.43
CA ASN A 189 3.65 -0.11 -5.55
C ASN A 189 2.84 -0.06 -6.86
N HIS A 190 3.13 0.90 -7.72
CA HIS A 190 2.51 1.06 -9.04
C HIS A 190 3.53 0.89 -10.16
N GLY A 191 3.05 0.48 -11.34
CA GLY A 191 3.87 0.35 -12.54
C GLY A 191 5.10 -0.54 -12.33
N LYS A 192 6.28 -0.03 -12.67
CA LYS A 192 7.57 -0.73 -12.55
C LYS A 192 8.04 -0.98 -11.12
N TYR A 193 7.48 -0.31 -10.11
CA TYR A 193 7.81 -0.61 -8.70
C TYR A 193 7.16 -1.89 -8.19
N ARG A 194 6.20 -2.44 -8.94
CA ARG A 194 5.49 -3.64 -8.56
C ARG A 194 6.40 -4.85 -8.60
N THR A 195 6.13 -5.74 -7.65
CA THR A 195 6.72 -7.08 -7.59
C THR A 195 5.75 -8.14 -8.14
N HIS A 196 4.45 -7.84 -8.18
CA HIS A 196 3.39 -8.70 -8.70
C HIS A 196 2.46 -7.86 -9.56
N SER A 197 1.83 -8.46 -10.57
CA SER A 197 0.91 -7.73 -11.46
C SER A 197 -0.37 -7.30 -10.73
N HIS A 198 -0.77 -7.99 -9.67
CA HIS A 198 -1.91 -7.57 -8.87
C HIS A 198 -1.51 -6.50 -7.83
N LEU A 199 -2.31 -5.45 -7.72
CA LEU A 199 -2.21 -4.40 -6.73
C LEU A 199 -2.26 -4.97 -5.31
N HIS A 200 -1.16 -4.80 -4.57
CA HIS A 200 -1.05 -5.22 -3.19
C HIS A 200 -0.66 -4.01 -2.32
N MET A 201 -1.47 -3.73 -1.30
CA MET A 201 -1.04 -2.88 -0.19
C MET A 201 -0.30 -3.73 0.84
N LYS A 202 0.87 -3.27 1.26
CA LYS A 202 1.68 -3.89 2.32
C LYS A 202 1.56 -3.01 3.56
N ILE A 203 1.02 -3.54 4.64
CA ILE A 203 0.93 -2.86 5.94
C ILE A 203 2.06 -3.38 6.81
N ASN A 204 3.07 -2.55 7.08
CA ASN A 204 4.18 -2.92 7.95
C ASN A 204 3.78 -2.75 9.42
N ILE A 205 4.01 -3.79 10.22
CA ILE A 205 3.73 -3.81 11.65
C ILE A 205 5.04 -4.12 12.38
N GLY A 206 5.37 -3.30 13.39
CA GLY A 206 6.58 -3.48 14.19
C GLY A 206 6.64 -4.86 14.84
N GLN A 207 7.84 -5.45 14.93
CA GLN A 207 8.06 -6.84 15.39
C GLN A 207 7.33 -7.16 16.72
N THR A 208 7.43 -6.27 17.71
CA THR A 208 6.79 -6.46 19.02
C THR A 208 5.27 -6.53 18.90
N GLN A 209 4.66 -5.63 18.11
CA GLN A 209 3.22 -5.65 17.88
C GLN A 209 2.79 -6.85 17.05
N TRP A 210 3.58 -7.21 16.03
CA TRP A 210 3.32 -8.39 15.22
C TRP A 210 3.23 -9.66 16.07
N ILE A 211 4.23 -9.92 16.93
CA ILE A 211 4.23 -11.10 17.80
C ILE A 211 3.00 -11.09 18.72
N ARG A 212 2.73 -9.94 19.36
CA ARG A 212 1.65 -9.79 20.34
C ARG A 212 0.26 -10.01 19.72
N CYS A 213 0.02 -9.45 18.54
CA CYS A 213 -1.32 -9.32 17.99
C CYS A 213 -1.61 -10.35 16.87
N ILE A 214 -0.64 -10.60 15.98
CA ILE A 214 -0.83 -11.41 14.76
C ILE A 214 -0.18 -12.79 14.91
N GLY A 215 1.10 -12.83 15.30
CA GLY A 215 1.93 -14.03 15.26
C GLY A 215 1.37 -15.18 16.08
N ASN A 216 0.89 -14.90 17.30
CA ASN A 216 0.27 -15.92 18.15
C ASN A 216 -1.11 -16.35 17.64
N LYS A 217 -1.94 -15.38 17.21
CA LYS A 217 -3.30 -15.65 16.73
C LYS A 217 -3.32 -16.51 15.47
N TYR A 218 -2.39 -16.26 14.54
CA TYR A 218 -2.29 -16.98 13.27
C TYR A 218 -1.12 -17.98 13.22
N LYS A 219 -0.67 -18.48 14.37
CA LYS A 219 0.48 -19.38 14.48
C LYS A 219 0.36 -20.62 13.61
N GLU A 220 -0.82 -21.22 13.52
CA GLU A 220 -1.06 -22.41 12.70
C GLU A 220 -0.88 -22.12 11.21
N LYS A 221 -1.43 -21.00 10.71
CA LYS A 221 -1.25 -20.55 9.33
C LYS A 221 0.21 -20.26 9.00
N ILE A 222 0.92 -19.62 9.93
CA ILE A 222 2.37 -19.37 9.82
C ILE A 222 3.13 -20.70 9.74
N GLN A 223 2.79 -21.68 10.59
CA GLN A 223 3.42 -23.00 10.57
C GLN A 223 3.14 -23.77 9.28
N GLN A 224 1.91 -23.72 8.75
CA GLN A 224 1.56 -24.32 7.46
C GLN A 224 2.41 -23.73 6.33
N MET A 225 2.54 -22.40 6.28
CA MET A 225 3.39 -21.73 5.31
C MET A 225 4.86 -22.14 5.47
N GLN A 226 5.39 -22.22 6.70
CA GLN A 226 6.74 -22.70 6.96
C GLN A 226 6.96 -24.13 6.45
N ASN A 227 5.98 -25.02 6.66
CA ASN A 227 6.04 -26.39 6.16
C ASN A 227 6.08 -26.42 4.63
N LEU A 228 5.27 -25.59 3.96
CA LEU A 228 5.31 -25.44 2.50
C LEU A 228 6.68 -24.95 1.99
N PHE A 229 7.39 -24.13 2.76
CA PHE A 229 8.75 -23.70 2.43
C PHE A 229 9.84 -24.75 2.73
N ALA A 230 9.56 -25.75 3.55
CA ALA A 230 10.50 -26.79 3.94
C ALA A 230 10.46 -28.03 3.02
N CYS A 231 9.35 -28.28 2.33
CA CYS A 231 9.23 -29.40 1.38
C CYS A 231 10.14 -29.23 0.16
N GLU A 232 10.73 -30.33 -0.34
CA GLU A 232 11.65 -30.32 -1.50
C GLU A 232 10.98 -29.85 -2.80
N GLU A 233 9.66 -29.98 -2.92
CA GLU A 233 8.84 -29.43 -4.03
C GLU A 233 8.72 -27.89 -4.01
N ARG A 234 9.39 -27.20 -3.08
CA ARG A 234 9.48 -25.74 -2.98
C ARG A 234 9.75 -25.08 -4.33
N ASP A 235 10.58 -25.72 -5.15
CA ASP A 235 11.08 -25.16 -6.39
C ASP A 235 10.04 -25.07 -7.50
N THR A 236 8.96 -25.84 -7.48
CA THR A 236 7.92 -25.75 -8.53
C THR A 236 6.78 -24.83 -8.13
N ASN A 237 6.19 -25.05 -6.95
CA ASN A 237 4.98 -24.32 -6.55
C ASN A 237 5.25 -22.85 -6.24
N ILE A 238 6.40 -22.52 -5.67
CA ILE A 238 6.70 -21.15 -5.25
C ILE A 238 7.35 -20.35 -6.37
N LYS A 239 8.23 -20.97 -7.17
CA LYS A 239 8.82 -20.29 -8.34
C LYS A 239 7.76 -19.86 -9.34
N LYS A 240 6.65 -20.60 -9.47
CA LYS A 240 5.52 -20.20 -10.32
C LYS A 240 4.98 -18.80 -10.00
N TYR A 241 4.93 -18.41 -8.72
CA TYR A 241 4.36 -17.12 -8.28
C TYR A 241 5.42 -16.03 -8.02
N PHE A 242 6.63 -16.43 -7.65
CA PHE A 242 7.69 -15.52 -7.21
C PHE A 242 8.91 -15.50 -8.15
N GLY A 243 8.88 -16.29 -9.23
CA GLY A 243 9.97 -16.44 -10.18
C GLY A 243 11.27 -16.89 -9.52
N ASN A 244 12.39 -16.35 -9.99
CA ASN A 244 13.73 -16.64 -9.47
C ASN A 244 14.09 -15.82 -8.23
N ARG A 245 13.12 -15.20 -7.55
CA ARG A 245 13.42 -14.35 -6.39
C ARG A 245 13.97 -15.19 -5.25
N LYS A 246 15.12 -14.74 -4.74
CA LYS A 246 15.68 -15.27 -3.49
C LYS A 246 14.72 -14.91 -2.37
N PHE A 247 14.10 -15.92 -1.77
CA PHE A 247 13.47 -15.76 -0.47
C PHE A 247 14.58 -15.44 0.53
N ASN A 248 14.42 -14.36 1.30
CA ASN A 248 15.33 -14.08 2.39
C ASN A 248 15.45 -15.36 3.21
N LYS A 249 16.69 -15.88 3.35
CA LYS A 249 16.96 -16.98 4.27
C LYS A 249 16.38 -16.54 5.60
N TRP A 250 15.35 -17.27 6.03
CA TRP A 250 14.53 -16.93 7.17
C TRP A 250 15.46 -16.55 8.32
N SER A 251 15.43 -15.29 8.76
CA SER A 251 16.01 -14.93 10.05
C SER A 251 15.06 -15.56 11.04
N GLY A 252 15.32 -16.83 11.37
CA GLY A 252 14.44 -17.61 12.23
C GLY A 252 14.02 -16.73 13.39
N ILE A 253 12.71 -16.71 13.67
CA ILE A 253 12.24 -16.28 14.98
C ILE A 253 13.07 -17.13 15.94
N LYS A 254 14.12 -16.53 16.53
CA LYS A 254 14.95 -17.21 17.49
C LYS A 254 13.96 -17.66 18.54
N LYS A 255 13.83 -18.97 18.76
CA LYS A 255 13.06 -19.50 19.89
C LYS A 255 13.59 -18.74 21.10
N GLN A 256 12.76 -17.85 21.64
CA GLN A 256 13.00 -17.26 22.96
C GLN A 256 12.61 -18.30 23.99
#